data_AF-A0A7W6GJV1-F1
#
_entry.id   AF-A0A7W6GJV1-F1
#
_cell.length_a   1.000
_cell.length_b   1.000
_cell.length_c   1.000
_cell.angle_alpha   90.00
_cell.angle_beta   90.00
_cell.angle_gamma   90.00
#
_symmetry.space_group_name_H-M   'P 1'
#
loop_
_entity.id
_entity.type
_entity.pdbx_description
1 polymer ?
#
loop_
_entity_poly.entity_id
_entity_poly.type
_entity_poly.pdbx_seq_one_letter_code
_entity_poly.pdbx_strand_id
1 'polypeptide(L)'
;MHDAIRSAFDTQGTVLLSIAEDAEVDLSFLQLVHAARLHAAAEGRTIALDRPAGGNLLSTLERAGFLFEADPRDREFWLHRKEQQ
;
A
#
# COMPACT_ATOMS: atom_id res chain seq x y z
N MET A 1 -10.00 -6.19 8.10
CA MET A 1 -8.95 -5.89 7.10
C MET A 1 -7.99 -7.05 6.87
N HIS A 2 -7.31 -7.54 7.92
CA HIS A 2 -6.38 -8.68 7.80
C HIS A 2 -6.96 -9.91 7.08
N ASP A 3 -8.19 -10.33 7.40
CA ASP A 3 -8.82 -11.47 6.74
C ASP A 3 -9.19 -11.22 5.28
N ALA A 4 -9.52 -9.97 4.91
CA ALA A 4 -9.79 -9.60 3.53
C ALA A 4 -8.52 -9.68 2.67
N ILE A 5 -7.39 -9.22 3.22
CA ILE A 5 -6.07 -9.34 2.56
C ILE A 5 -5.71 -10.82 2.40
N ARG A 6 -5.92 -11.64 3.43
CA ARG A 6 -5.63 -13.08 3.38
C ARG A 6 -6.48 -13.80 2.33
N SER A 7 -7.79 -13.55 2.30
CA SER A 7 -8.67 -14.16 1.30
C SER A 7 -8.32 -13.72 -0.13
N ALA A 8 -7.87 -12.47 -0.31
CA ALA A 8 -7.39 -12.01 -1.62
C ALA A 8 -6.14 -12.79 -2.08
N PHE A 9 -5.30 -13.28 -1.16
CA PHE A 9 -4.17 -14.15 -1.49
C PHE A 9 -4.57 -15.57 -1.90
N ASP A 10 -5.78 -16.05 -1.63
CA ASP A 10 -6.21 -17.37 -2.10
C ASP A 10 -6.55 -17.37 -3.60
N THR A 11 -6.67 -16.19 -4.22
CA THR A 11 -6.96 -16.05 -5.65
C THR A 11 -5.67 -15.76 -6.42
N GLN A 12 -5.40 -16.46 -7.52
CA GLN A 12 -4.25 -16.16 -8.39
C GLN A 12 -4.40 -14.76 -9.01
N GLY A 13 -3.34 -13.93 -8.94
CA GLY A 13 -3.28 -12.64 -9.62
C GLY A 13 -2.87 -11.46 -8.73
N THR A 14 -3.10 -10.26 -9.26
CA THR A 14 -2.85 -8.99 -8.56
C THR A 14 -4.03 -8.65 -7.66
N VAL A 15 -3.77 -8.38 -6.38
CA VAL A 15 -4.76 -7.84 -5.45
C VAL A 15 -4.78 -6.32 -5.61
N LEU A 16 -5.92 -5.75 -6.03
CA LEU A 16 -6.10 -4.31 -6.13
C LEU A 16 -6.74 -3.78 -4.85
N LEU A 17 -6.07 -2.85 -4.17
CA LEU A 17 -6.56 -2.20 -2.97
C LEU A 17 -7.22 -0.87 -3.34
N SER A 18 -8.50 -0.72 -3.02
CA SER A 18 -9.22 0.55 -3.13
C SER A 18 -9.43 1.14 -1.76
N ILE A 19 -8.92 2.36 -1.55
CA ILE A 19 -9.06 3.11 -0.30
C ILE A 19 -9.93 4.33 -0.60
N ALA A 20 -10.99 4.54 0.19
CA ALA A 20 -11.82 5.73 0.07
C ALA A 20 -11.03 6.98 0.51
N GLU A 21 -11.30 8.13 -0.11
CA GLU A 21 -10.54 9.36 0.15
C GLU A 21 -10.74 9.89 1.57
N ASP A 22 -11.91 9.64 2.14
CA ASP A 22 -12.34 9.96 3.49
C ASP A 22 -12.06 8.84 4.51
N ALA A 23 -11.43 7.74 4.09
CA ALA A 23 -11.09 6.65 5.00
C ALA A 23 -10.19 7.16 6.13
N GLU A 24 -10.52 6.80 7.37
CA GLU A 24 -9.61 7.00 8.49
C GLU A 24 -8.49 5.97 8.39
N VAL A 25 -7.27 6.46 8.17
CA VAL A 25 -6.08 5.63 8.03
C VAL A 25 -5.08 5.99 9.13
N ASP A 26 -4.68 4.98 9.88
CA ASP A 26 -3.67 5.08 10.93
C ASP A 26 -2.35 4.40 10.54
N LEU A 27 -1.34 4.51 11.42
CA LEU A 27 -0.02 3.92 11.19
C LEU A 27 -0.08 2.38 11.09
N SER A 28 -0.95 1.74 11.86
CA SER A 28 -1.06 0.27 11.87
C SER A 28 -1.62 -0.25 10.55
N PHE A 29 -2.53 0.50 9.92
CA PHE A 29 -2.99 0.22 8.56
C PHE A 29 -1.83 0.24 7.56
N LEU A 30 -1.00 1.29 7.60
CA LEU A 30 0.12 1.43 6.67
C LEU A 30 1.12 0.28 6.82
N GLN A 31 1.44 -0.08 8.06
CA GLN A 31 2.32 -1.20 8.39
C GLN A 31 1.74 -2.54 7.89
N LEU A 32 0.43 -2.74 8.02
CA LEU A 32 -0.21 -3.96 7.52
C LEU A 32 -0.12 -4.06 5.99
N VAL A 33 -0.38 -2.96 5.27
CA VAL A 33 -0.28 -2.95 3.80
C VAL A 33 1.17 -3.20 3.36
N HIS A 34 2.15 -2.61 4.05
CA HIS A 34 3.56 -2.85 3.76
C HIS A 34 3.95 -4.32 4.01
N ALA A 35 3.58 -4.89 5.15
CA ALA A 35 3.84 -6.31 5.46
C ALA A 35 3.16 -7.25 4.45
N ALA A 36 1.91 -6.96 4.08
CA ALA A 36 1.18 -7.73 3.07
C ALA A 36 1.87 -7.67 1.70
N ARG A 37 2.41 -6.51 1.30
CA ARG A 37 3.17 -6.38 0.05
C ARG A 37 4.46 -7.21 0.05
N LEU A 38 5.21 -7.20 1.15
CA LEU A 38 6.41 -8.02 1.28
C LEU A 38 6.07 -9.52 1.21
N HIS A 39 5.01 -9.94 1.89
CA HIS A 39 4.53 -11.32 1.82
C HIS A 39 4.08 -11.71 0.41
N ALA A 40 3.32 -10.84 -0.27
CA ALA A 40 2.92 -11.03 -1.66
C ALA A 40 4.13 -11.26 -2.56
N ALA A 41 5.13 -10.37 -2.47
CA ALA A 41 6.32 -10.43 -3.29
C ALA A 41 7.13 -11.71 -3.07
N ALA A 42 7.23 -12.18 -1.82
CA ALA A 42 7.88 -13.45 -1.48
C ALA A 42 7.16 -14.67 -2.12
N GLU A 43 5.85 -14.59 -2.29
CA GLU A 43 5.01 -15.62 -2.92
C GLU A 43 4.85 -15.41 -4.45
N GLY A 44 5.57 -14.47 -5.06
CA GLY A 44 5.47 -14.17 -6.49
C GLY A 44 4.15 -13.49 -6.90
N ARG A 45 3.45 -12.88 -5.94
CA ARG A 45 2.18 -12.17 -6.11
C ARG A 45 2.38 -10.65 -6.00
N THR A 46 1.36 -9.89 -6.37
CA THR A 46 1.42 -8.42 -6.36
C THR A 46 0.19 -7.84 -5.68
N ILE A 47 0.41 -6.86 -4.80
CA ILE A 47 -0.64 -5.95 -4.33
C ILE A 47 -0.39 -4.59 -4.99
N ALA A 48 -1.42 -4.02 -5.59
CA ALA A 48 -1.40 -2.69 -6.21
C ALA A 48 -2.47 -1.80 -5.56
N LEU A 49 -2.24 -0.49 -5.56
CA LEU A 49 -3.25 0.48 -5.16
C LEU A 49 -4.05 0.91 -6.40
N ASP A 50 -5.36 1.08 -6.28
CA ASP A 50 -6.23 1.42 -7.42
C ASP A 50 -6.00 2.84 -7.95
N ARG A 51 -5.63 3.74 -7.05
CA ARG A 51 -5.44 5.17 -7.25
C ARG A 51 -4.27 5.63 -6.39
N PRO A 52 -3.48 6.64 -6.79
CA PRO A 52 -2.42 7.16 -5.92
C PRO A 52 -3.02 7.65 -4.61
N ALA A 53 -2.24 7.54 -3.53
CA ALA A 53 -2.62 8.00 -2.21
C ALA A 53 -3.02 9.48 -2.24
N GLY A 54 -4.22 9.76 -1.75
CA GLY A 54 -4.78 11.10 -1.60
C GLY A 54 -5.46 11.26 -0.24
N GLY A 55 -5.96 12.47 0.03
CA GLY A 55 -6.71 12.77 1.25
C GLY A 55 -6.00 12.32 2.53
N ASN A 56 -6.76 11.67 3.42
CA ASN A 56 -6.27 11.23 4.73
C ASN A 56 -5.11 10.23 4.63
N LEU A 57 -5.12 9.36 3.62
CA LEU A 57 -4.05 8.39 3.41
C LEU A 57 -2.70 9.07 3.13
N LEU A 58 -2.70 10.09 2.27
CA LEU A 58 -1.49 10.85 1.96
C LEU A 58 -0.96 11.58 3.20
N SER A 59 -1.83 12.26 3.95
CA SER A 59 -1.43 12.95 5.18
C SER A 59 -0.88 12.00 6.25
N THR A 60 -1.44 10.80 6.39
CA THR A 60 -0.90 9.80 7.33
C THR A 60 0.45 9.25 6.84
N LEU A 61 0.61 8.99 5.53
CA LEU A 61 1.88 8.54 4.95
C LEU A 61 3.03 9.55 5.19
N GLU A 62 2.76 10.84 5.01
CA GLU A 62 3.73 11.92 5.28
C GLU A 62 4.14 11.96 6.75
N ARG A 63 3.16 11.96 7.66
CA ARG A 63 3.39 12.02 9.11
C ARG A 63 4.10 10.77 9.64
N ALA A 64 3.88 9.62 9.00
CA ALA A 64 4.47 8.35 9.38
C ALA A 64 5.88 8.12 8.81
N GLY A 65 6.41 9.03 7.99
CA GLY A 65 7.73 8.90 7.36
C GLY A 65 7.77 7.94 6.16
N PHE A 66 6.62 7.40 5.73
CA PHE A 66 6.52 6.41 4.64
C PHE A 66 6.80 6.98 3.24
N LEU A 67 7.05 8.28 3.10
CA LEU A 67 7.36 8.92 1.81
C LEU A 67 8.78 9.51 1.71
N PHE A 68 9.37 9.92 2.83
CA PHE A 68 10.68 10.59 2.82
C PHE A 68 11.82 9.65 3.24
N GLU A 69 11.53 8.68 4.11
CA GLU A 69 12.51 7.70 4.61
C GLU A 69 12.31 6.29 4.01
N ALA A 70 11.30 6.14 3.15
CA ALA A 70 10.93 4.85 2.59
C ALA A 70 11.75 4.47 1.35
N ASP A 71 11.84 3.17 1.10
CA ASP A 71 12.38 2.59 -0.13
C ASP A 71 11.67 3.22 -1.36
N PRO A 72 12.39 3.55 -2.44
CA PRO A 72 11.77 4.09 -3.66
C PRO A 72 10.59 3.26 -4.19
N ARG A 73 10.57 1.95 -3.95
CA ARG A 73 9.48 1.02 -4.31
C ARG A 73 8.22 1.21 -3.47
N ASP A 74 8.36 1.69 -2.23
CA ASP A 74 7.21 2.07 -1.40
C ASP A 74 6.61 3.39 -1.90
N ARG A 75 7.45 4.36 -2.24
CA ARG A 75 7.00 5.63 -2.83
C ARG A 75 6.31 5.44 -4.17
N GLU A 76 6.86 4.58 -5.03
CA GLU A 76 6.24 4.23 -6.31
C GLU A 76 4.86 3.60 -6.11
N PHE A 77 4.73 2.69 -5.15
CA PHE A 77 3.45 2.07 -4.84
C PHE A 77 2.41 3.06 -4.31
N TRP A 78 2.79 3.93 -3.36
CA TRP A 78 1.82 4.85 -2.76
C TRP A 78 1.44 6.00 -3.70
N LEU A 79 2.39 6.54 -4.47
CA LEU A 79 2.16 7.74 -5.27
C LEU A 79 1.94 7.44 -6.76
N HIS A 80 2.06 6.18 -7.18
CA HIS A 80 2.11 5.77 -8.59
C HIS A 80 3.16 6.54 -9.41
N ARG A 81 4.20 7.04 -8.75
CA ARG A 81 5.29 7.79 -9.37
C ARG A 81 6.54 6.93 -9.36
N LYS A 82 7.03 6.58 -10.54
CA LYS A 82 8.44 6.23 -10.69
C LYS A 82 9.26 7.48 -10.39
N GLU A 83 10.22 7.40 -9.48
CA GLU A 83 11.20 8.48 -9.37
C GLU A 83 11.86 8.61 -10.75
N GLN A 84 11.61 9.74 -11.40
CA GLN A 84 12.31 10.11 -12.62
C GLN A 84 13.76 10.37 -12.19
N GLN A 85 14.65 9.52 -12.69
CA GLN A 85 16.08 9.49 -12.43
C GLN A 85 16.76 10.81 -12.80
#